data_AF-A0A848UW00-F1
#
_entry.id   AF-A0A848UW00-F1
#
_cell.length_a   1.000
_cell.length_b   1.000
_cell.length_c   1.000
_cell.angle_alpha   90.00
_cell.angle_beta   90.00
_cell.angle_gamma   90.00
#
_symmetry.space_group_name_H-M   'P 1'
#
loop_
_entity.id
_entity.type
_entity.pdbx_description
1 polymer ?
#
loop_
_entity_poly.entity_id
_entity_poly.type
_entity_poly.pdbx_seq_one_letter_code
_entity_poly.pdbx_strand_id
1 'polypeptide(L)'
;MICGLLLALQSFSQDDPLKRTVDAELLRHDMSILLDALQENHPGLHLYSSPTEIDQAFQIPDSVEEMELREAYALFAKAIDQVHDGHTNVLPGEMINAFVLRKQKFFPFTLKIIEGKVFVNHNFSEHDFLNRGTEILAINHVPIQDILNEIRVFVTCDGYDRDAKYE
;
A
#
# COMPACT_ATOMS: atom_id res chain seq x y z
N MET A 1 8.57 45.13 38.26
CA MET A 1 8.86 44.42 36.99
C MET A 1 8.68 42.94 37.24
N ILE A 2 7.58 42.37 36.77
CA ILE A 2 7.26 40.94 36.93
C ILE A 2 7.76 40.24 35.67
N CYS A 3 8.70 39.31 35.85
CA CYS A 3 9.32 38.54 34.78
C CYS A 3 8.34 37.43 34.36
N GLY A 4 7.74 37.57 33.19
CA GLY A 4 6.82 36.59 32.62
C GLY A 4 7.58 35.38 32.08
N LEU A 5 7.46 34.25 32.79
CA LEU A 5 7.90 32.94 32.34
C LEU A 5 6.97 32.48 31.21
N LEU A 6 7.38 32.70 29.96
CA LEU A 6 6.75 32.11 28.78
C LEU A 6 7.07 30.61 28.76
N LEU A 7 6.17 29.83 29.34
CA LEU A 7 6.07 28.40 29.06
C LEU A 7 5.72 28.24 27.59
N ALA A 8 6.75 27.97 26.76
CA ALA A 8 6.54 27.40 25.45
C ALA A 8 5.92 26.02 25.65
N LEU A 9 4.59 25.96 25.58
CA LEU A 9 3.87 24.74 25.26
C LEU A 9 4.44 24.27 23.92
N GLN A 10 5.37 23.32 23.97
CA GLN A 10 5.74 22.58 22.78
C GLN A 10 4.48 21.86 22.31
N SER A 11 3.88 22.38 21.25
CA SER A 11 2.80 21.74 20.53
C SER A 11 3.25 20.32 20.21
N PHE A 12 2.53 19.31 20.73
CA PHE A 12 2.63 17.95 20.20
C PHE A 12 2.35 18.06 18.70
N SER A 13 3.37 17.77 17.90
CA SER A 13 3.32 17.94 16.45
C SER A 13 2.14 17.15 15.87
N GLN A 14 1.43 17.78 14.95
CA GLN A 14 0.41 17.16 14.10
C GLN A 14 1.08 16.36 12.96
N ASP A 15 2.23 15.74 13.21
CA ASP A 15 3.00 15.06 12.16
C ASP A 15 2.26 13.80 11.72
N ASP A 16 2.01 13.72 10.42
CA ASP A 16 1.54 12.51 9.77
C ASP A 16 2.75 11.59 9.61
N PRO A 17 2.86 10.50 10.39
CA PRO A 17 4.02 9.61 10.32
C PRO A 17 4.16 8.93 8.95
N LEU A 18 3.12 8.93 8.12
CA LEU A 18 3.17 8.42 6.75
C LEU A 18 3.91 9.39 5.80
N LYS A 19 4.05 10.65 6.21
CA LYS A 19 4.85 11.70 5.55
C LYS A 19 6.18 11.95 6.26
N ARG A 20 6.65 10.94 7.00
CA ARG A 20 8.02 10.94 7.49
C ARG A 20 8.91 10.39 6.39
N THR A 21 9.91 11.17 6.03
CA THR A 21 10.95 10.77 5.09
C THR A 21 11.94 9.80 5.75
N VAL A 22 12.38 8.80 4.99
CA VAL A 22 13.34 7.75 5.40
C VAL A 22 14.48 7.71 4.39
N ASP A 23 15.71 7.60 4.90
CA ASP A 23 16.93 7.48 4.10
C ASP A 23 16.89 6.19 3.25
N ALA A 24 17.17 6.32 1.95
CA ALA A 24 17.10 5.21 1.01
C ALA A 24 18.17 4.13 1.26
N GLU A 25 19.31 4.46 1.89
CA GLU A 25 20.31 3.46 2.29
C GLU A 25 19.76 2.49 3.32
N LEU A 26 18.98 2.99 4.29
CA LEU A 26 18.31 2.13 5.27
C LEU A 26 17.28 1.23 4.58
N LEU A 27 16.53 1.77 3.62
CA LEU A 27 15.53 1.00 2.88
C LEU A 27 16.16 -0.06 1.97
N ARG A 28 17.31 0.24 1.34
CA ARG A 28 18.10 -0.74 0.58
C ARG A 28 18.59 -1.87 1.49
N HIS A 29 19.06 -1.51 2.68
CA HIS A 29 19.49 -2.50 3.67
C HIS A 29 18.32 -3.41 4.09
N ASP A 30 17.16 -2.84 4.40
CA ASP A 30 15.95 -3.59 4.75
C ASP A 30 15.46 -4.47 3.59
N MET A 31 15.50 -4.00 2.34
CA MET A 31 15.17 -4.79 1.15
C MET A 31 16.13 -5.98 0.98
N SER A 32 17.43 -5.78 1.21
CA SER A 32 18.42 -6.87 1.17
C SER A 32 18.11 -7.94 2.21
N ILE A 33 17.85 -7.54 3.46
CA ILE A 33 17.49 -8.47 4.54
C ILE A 33 16.23 -9.26 4.18
N LEU A 34 15.21 -8.56 3.64
CA LEU A 34 13.97 -9.20 3.23
C LEU A 34 14.19 -10.21 2.09
N LEU A 35 14.97 -9.86 1.07
CA LEU A 35 15.28 -10.75 -0.04
C LEU A 35 16.06 -11.98 0.44
N ASP A 36 17.09 -11.79 1.27
CA ASP A 36 17.89 -12.88 1.83
C ASP A 36 16.99 -13.84 2.63
N ALA A 37 16.10 -13.31 3.48
CA ALA A 37 15.17 -14.12 4.26
C ALA A 37 14.21 -14.94 3.37
N LEU A 38 13.72 -14.36 2.26
CA LEU A 38 12.88 -15.07 1.30
C LEU A 38 13.66 -16.16 0.56
N GLN A 39 14.89 -15.87 0.12
CA GLN A 39 15.73 -16.86 -0.58
C GLN A 39 16.05 -18.06 0.32
N GLU A 40 16.26 -17.83 1.61
CA GLU A 40 16.55 -18.88 2.58
C GLU A 40 15.32 -19.71 2.97
N ASN A 41 14.14 -19.09 3.07
CA ASN A 41 13.00 -19.69 3.77
C ASN A 41 11.74 -19.87 2.93
N HIS A 42 11.58 -19.17 1.80
CA HIS A 42 10.33 -19.18 1.04
C HIS A 42 10.33 -20.30 -0.02
N PRO A 43 9.55 -21.39 0.16
CA PRO A 43 9.61 -22.57 -0.70
C PRO A 43 9.11 -22.31 -2.13
N GLY A 44 8.32 -21.24 -2.31
CA GLY A 44 7.70 -20.88 -3.57
C GLY A 44 8.33 -19.68 -4.30
N LEU A 45 9.49 -19.18 -3.88
CA LEU A 45 9.98 -17.85 -4.30
C LEU A 45 10.07 -17.69 -5.83
N HIS A 46 10.44 -18.77 -6.52
CA HIS A 46 10.62 -18.79 -7.97
C HIS A 46 9.58 -19.64 -8.72
N LEU A 47 8.41 -19.89 -8.11
CA LEU A 47 7.33 -20.63 -8.80
C LEU A 47 6.71 -19.83 -9.96
N TYR A 48 6.62 -18.51 -9.80
CA TYR A 48 5.94 -17.62 -10.75
C TYR A 48 6.82 -16.47 -11.26
N SER A 49 7.99 -16.28 -10.68
CA SER A 49 8.93 -15.21 -11.07
C SER A 49 10.34 -15.76 -11.17
N SER A 50 11.02 -15.40 -12.26
CA SER A 50 12.41 -15.74 -12.46
C SER A 50 13.31 -15.06 -11.42
N PRO A 51 14.51 -15.59 -11.15
CA PRO A 51 15.47 -14.94 -10.27
C PRO A 51 15.73 -13.48 -10.65
N THR A 52 15.82 -13.16 -11.94
CA THR A 52 16.01 -11.79 -12.42
C THR A 52 14.82 -10.88 -12.13
N GLU A 53 13.59 -11.37 -12.28
CA GLU A 53 12.38 -10.59 -11.95
C GLU A 53 12.32 -10.30 -10.45
N ILE A 54 12.66 -11.28 -9.61
CA ILE A 54 12.75 -11.09 -8.16
C ILE A 54 13.86 -10.08 -7.82
N ASP A 55 15.09 -10.27 -8.30
CA ASP A 55 16.20 -9.35 -8.01
C ASP A 55 15.87 -7.91 -8.41
N GLN A 56 15.22 -7.70 -9.57
CA GLN A 56 14.79 -6.38 -10.03
C GLN A 56 13.70 -5.77 -9.13
N ALA A 57 12.77 -6.58 -8.64
CA ALA A 57 11.67 -6.11 -7.80
C ALA A 57 12.14 -5.56 -6.44
N PHE A 58 13.26 -6.07 -5.93
CA PHE A 58 13.84 -5.68 -4.64
C PHE A 58 14.88 -4.55 -4.75
N GLN A 59 15.13 -4.02 -5.95
CA GLN A 59 16.07 -2.92 -6.15
C GLN A 59 15.43 -1.55 -5.91
N ILE A 60 16.10 -0.74 -5.08
CA ILE A 60 15.87 0.71 -4.98
C ILE A 60 16.97 1.41 -5.78
N PRO A 61 16.64 2.25 -6.77
CA PRO A 61 17.64 2.96 -7.57
C PRO A 61 18.58 3.81 -6.70
N ASP A 62 19.86 3.85 -7.05
CA ASP A 62 20.87 4.69 -6.36
C ASP A 62 20.56 6.19 -6.46
N SER A 63 19.77 6.59 -7.46
CA SER A 63 19.31 7.98 -7.62
C SER A 63 18.29 8.43 -6.58
N VAL A 64 17.74 7.50 -5.80
CA VAL A 64 16.79 7.81 -4.71
C VAL A 64 17.61 8.02 -3.44
N GLU A 65 17.60 9.22 -2.89
CA GLU A 65 18.31 9.51 -1.63
C GLU A 65 17.41 9.28 -0.41
N GLU A 66 16.13 9.57 -0.55
CA GLU A 66 15.15 9.45 0.52
C GLU A 66 13.74 9.26 -0.07
N MET A 67 12.82 8.71 0.72
CA MET A 67 11.41 8.59 0.32
C MET A 67 10.48 8.66 1.53
N GLU A 68 9.21 8.99 1.28
CA GLU A 68 8.20 9.00 2.33
C GLU A 68 7.89 7.58 2.82
N LEU A 69 7.59 7.42 4.11
CA LEU A 69 7.30 6.10 4.70
C LEU A 69 6.15 5.38 3.96
N ARG A 70 5.16 6.13 3.46
CA ARG A 70 4.10 5.58 2.61
C ARG A 70 4.63 5.00 1.31
N GLU A 71 5.56 5.68 0.66
CA GLU A 71 6.14 5.27 -0.61
C GLU A 71 7.05 4.07 -0.42
N ALA A 72 7.83 4.06 0.67
CA ALA A 72 8.61 2.90 1.11
C ALA A 72 7.71 1.67 1.30
N TYR A 73 6.61 1.80 2.06
CA TYR A 73 5.65 0.70 2.23
C TYR A 73 5.11 0.19 0.89
N ALA A 74 4.77 1.10 -0.03
CA ALA A 74 4.27 0.73 -1.35
C ALA A 74 5.32 0.00 -2.20
N LEU A 75 6.58 0.38 -2.08
CA LEU A 75 7.67 -0.31 -2.75
C LEU A 75 7.84 -1.74 -2.23
N PHE A 76 7.85 -1.92 -0.91
CA PHE A 76 7.97 -3.23 -0.27
C PHE A 76 6.79 -4.15 -0.62
N ALA A 77 5.56 -3.62 -0.59
CA ALA A 77 4.38 -4.37 -1.00
C ALA A 77 4.47 -4.82 -2.47
N LYS A 78 4.90 -3.93 -3.38
CA LYS A 78 5.09 -4.26 -4.80
C LYS A 78 6.18 -5.31 -5.03
N ALA A 79 7.27 -5.26 -4.28
CA ALA A 79 8.35 -6.25 -4.36
C ALA A 79 7.84 -7.64 -3.95
N ILE A 80 7.10 -7.72 -2.83
CA ILE A 80 6.49 -8.96 -2.37
C ILE A 80 5.40 -9.47 -3.32
N ASP A 81 4.64 -8.58 -3.96
CA ASP A 81 3.64 -9.00 -4.94
C ASP A 81 4.23 -9.78 -6.14
N GLN A 82 5.51 -9.55 -6.47
CA GLN A 82 6.20 -10.33 -7.51
C GLN A 82 6.45 -11.78 -7.10
N VAL A 83 6.28 -12.16 -5.84
CA VAL A 83 6.39 -13.56 -5.40
C VAL A 83 5.16 -14.38 -5.84
N HIS A 84 4.02 -13.72 -6.07
CA HIS A 84 2.74 -14.37 -6.42
C HIS A 84 2.31 -15.45 -5.42
N ASP A 85 2.43 -15.13 -4.14
CA ASP A 85 2.00 -15.99 -3.03
C ASP A 85 0.99 -15.24 -2.15
N GLY A 86 -0.17 -15.86 -1.90
CA GLY A 86 -1.27 -15.27 -1.14
C GLY A 86 -0.98 -15.11 0.36
N HIS A 87 0.05 -15.79 0.88
CA HIS A 87 0.38 -15.86 2.31
C HIS A 87 1.61 -15.02 2.67
N THR A 88 2.26 -14.42 1.68
CA THR A 88 3.45 -13.59 1.85
C THR A 88 3.08 -12.13 1.66
N ASN A 89 3.04 -11.36 2.74
CA ASN A 89 2.61 -9.96 2.71
C ASN A 89 3.52 -9.04 3.53
N VAL A 90 3.40 -7.74 3.26
CA VAL A 90 4.04 -6.68 4.05
C VAL A 90 2.94 -5.94 4.81
N LEU A 91 3.08 -5.91 6.13
CA LEU A 91 2.17 -5.18 7.01
C LEU A 91 2.88 -3.95 7.60
N PRO A 92 2.18 -2.81 7.73
CA PRO A 92 2.72 -1.68 8.47
C PRO A 92 2.95 -2.05 9.93
N GLY A 93 3.98 -1.48 10.55
CA GLY A 93 4.19 -1.62 12.00
C GLY A 93 2.99 -1.15 12.82
N GLU A 94 2.80 -1.71 14.01
CA GLU A 94 1.60 -1.52 14.84
C GLU A 94 1.21 -0.05 15.05
N MET A 95 2.19 0.83 15.28
CA MET A 95 1.97 2.26 15.45
C MET A 95 1.36 2.91 14.20
N ILE A 96 1.91 2.59 13.02
CA ILE A 96 1.44 3.10 11.74
C ILE A 96 0.05 2.56 11.45
N ASN A 97 -0.17 1.27 11.68
CA ASN A 97 -1.48 0.66 11.51
C ASN A 97 -2.54 1.32 12.40
N ALA A 98 -2.24 1.53 13.69
CA ALA A 98 -3.13 2.22 14.61
C ALA A 98 -3.38 3.68 14.21
N PHE A 99 -2.37 4.40 13.70
CA PHE A 99 -2.53 5.75 13.18
C PHE A 99 -3.48 5.78 11.98
N VAL A 100 -3.28 4.90 11.00
CA VAL A 100 -4.13 4.79 9.80
C VAL A 100 -5.58 4.52 10.20
N LEU A 101 -5.81 3.54 11.08
CA LEU A 101 -7.16 3.19 11.55
C LEU A 101 -7.88 4.36 12.25
N ARG A 102 -7.15 5.21 12.97
CA ARG A 102 -7.73 6.38 13.66
C ARG A 102 -8.02 7.56 12.74
N LYS A 103 -7.29 7.70 11.63
CA LYS A 103 -7.41 8.82 10.67
C LYS A 103 -8.28 8.49 9.46
N GLN A 104 -8.84 7.28 9.38
CA GLN A 104 -9.48 6.76 8.18
C GLN A 104 -10.67 7.60 7.70
N LYS A 105 -10.59 8.01 6.44
CA LYS A 105 -11.77 8.21 5.59
C LYS A 105 -11.91 6.95 4.76
N PHE A 106 -12.99 6.20 4.97
CA PHE A 106 -13.27 5.03 4.16
C PHE A 106 -13.90 5.44 2.85
N PHE A 107 -13.60 4.69 1.79
CA PHE A 107 -14.35 4.80 0.56
C PHE A 107 -15.78 4.33 0.84
N PRO A 108 -16.82 5.15 0.58
CA PRO A 108 -18.16 4.90 1.11
C PRO A 108 -18.95 3.87 0.29
N PHE A 109 -18.29 3.14 -0.61
CA PHE A 109 -18.92 2.14 -1.45
C PHE A 109 -18.17 0.82 -1.32
N THR A 110 -18.92 -0.28 -1.20
CA THR A 110 -18.35 -1.60 -1.54
C THR A 110 -18.53 -1.81 -3.03
N LEU A 111 -17.52 -2.41 -3.66
CA LEU A 111 -17.48 -2.64 -5.09
C LEU A 111 -17.66 -4.12 -5.38
N LYS A 112 -18.19 -4.44 -6.56
CA LYS A 112 -18.16 -5.78 -7.12
C LYS A 112 -17.62 -5.70 -8.53
N ILE A 113 -16.64 -6.54 -8.84
CA ILE A 113 -16.09 -6.66 -10.19
C ILE A 113 -16.76 -7.85 -10.87
N ILE A 114 -17.33 -7.62 -12.05
CA ILE A 114 -18.03 -8.64 -12.85
C ILE A 114 -17.59 -8.45 -14.29
N GLU A 115 -16.97 -9.47 -14.89
CA GLU A 115 -16.50 -9.45 -16.29
C GLU A 115 -15.61 -8.22 -16.59
N GLY A 116 -14.71 -7.89 -15.65
CA GLY A 116 -13.81 -6.75 -15.77
C GLY A 116 -14.45 -5.38 -15.57
N LYS A 117 -15.76 -5.30 -15.26
CA LYS A 117 -16.46 -4.03 -14.96
C LYS A 117 -16.69 -3.86 -13.47
N VAL A 118 -16.63 -2.62 -13.00
CA VAL A 118 -16.70 -2.28 -11.58
C VAL A 118 -18.07 -1.70 -11.26
N PHE A 119 -18.79 -2.31 -10.35
CA PHE A 119 -20.13 -1.90 -9.95
C PHE A 119 -20.20 -1.57 -8.47
N VAL A 120 -21.03 -0.60 -8.12
CA VAL A 120 -21.42 -0.35 -6.73
C VAL A 120 -22.22 -1.53 -6.21
N ASN A 121 -21.79 -2.15 -5.11
CA ASN A 121 -22.51 -3.22 -4.42
C ASN A 121 -23.38 -2.65 -3.29
N HIS A 122 -22.77 -1.86 -2.39
CA HIS A 122 -23.48 -1.11 -1.33
C HIS A 122 -22.95 0.31 -1.25
N ASN A 123 -23.85 1.25 -0.98
CA ASN A 123 -23.57 2.66 -0.75
C ASN A 123 -23.82 3.00 0.72
N PHE A 124 -22.78 3.45 1.40
CA PHE A 124 -22.77 3.86 2.81
C PHE A 124 -22.62 5.38 2.99
N SER A 125 -22.68 6.14 1.89
CA SER A 125 -22.67 7.60 1.96
C SER A 125 -24.04 8.15 2.36
N GLU A 126 -24.07 9.42 2.76
CA GLU A 126 -25.32 10.15 3.04
C GLU A 126 -26.13 10.45 1.78
N HIS A 127 -25.60 10.14 0.60
CA HIS A 127 -26.21 10.44 -0.69
C HIS A 127 -26.57 9.15 -1.43
N ASP A 128 -27.81 9.05 -1.90
CA ASP A 128 -28.39 7.85 -2.53
C ASP A 128 -28.25 7.83 -4.06
N PHE A 129 -27.51 8.77 -4.66
CA PHE A 129 -27.39 8.89 -6.11
C PHE A 129 -26.70 7.71 -6.80
N LEU A 130 -25.80 6.99 -6.11
CA LEU A 130 -25.19 5.75 -6.61
C LEU A 130 -25.90 4.54 -6.02
N ASN A 131 -26.75 3.93 -6.84
CA ASN A 131 -27.48 2.72 -6.49
C ASN A 131 -26.65 1.47 -6.76
N ARG A 132 -27.03 0.35 -6.11
CA ARG A 132 -26.47 -0.96 -6.41
C ARG A 132 -26.57 -1.26 -7.91
N GLY A 133 -25.49 -1.75 -8.50
CA GLY A 133 -25.38 -2.03 -9.94
C GLY A 133 -24.96 -0.81 -10.78
N THR A 134 -24.71 0.36 -10.18
CA THR A 134 -24.14 1.50 -10.92
C THR A 134 -22.70 1.17 -11.33
N GLU A 135 -22.42 1.24 -12.62
CA GLU A 135 -21.06 1.05 -13.16
C GLU A 135 -20.20 2.28 -12.84
N ILE A 136 -19.04 2.06 -12.22
CA ILE A 136 -18.03 3.09 -11.98
C ILE A 136 -17.07 3.07 -13.15
N LEU A 137 -17.04 4.16 -13.92
CA LEU A 137 -16.13 4.29 -15.07
C LEU A 137 -14.80 4.95 -14.69
N ALA A 138 -14.86 5.95 -13.80
CA ALA A 138 -13.71 6.73 -13.38
C ALA A 138 -13.93 7.35 -12.00
N ILE A 139 -12.85 7.63 -11.28
CA ILE A 139 -12.84 8.42 -10.04
C ILE A 139 -11.88 9.58 -10.27
N ASN A 140 -12.33 10.82 -10.05
CA ASN A 140 -11.53 12.03 -10.30
C ASN A 140 -10.88 12.05 -11.70
N HIS A 141 -11.63 11.65 -12.72
CA HIS A 141 -11.18 11.53 -14.12
C HIS A 141 -10.12 10.45 -14.40
N VAL A 142 -9.73 9.65 -13.41
CA VAL A 142 -8.86 8.49 -13.60
C VAL A 142 -9.73 7.26 -13.90
N PRO A 143 -9.52 6.55 -15.02
CA PRO A 143 -10.24 5.33 -15.34
C PRO A 143 -10.16 4.31 -14.20
N ILE A 144 -11.27 3.66 -13.87
CA ILE A 144 -11.31 2.74 -12.72
C ILE A 144 -10.32 1.58 -12.86
N GLN A 145 -10.05 1.15 -14.09
CA GLN A 145 -9.09 0.07 -14.37
C GLN A 145 -7.66 0.46 -14.01
N ASP A 146 -7.30 1.73 -14.22
CA ASP A 146 -5.98 2.23 -13.87
C ASP A 146 -5.82 2.26 -12.35
N ILE A 147 -6.86 2.71 -11.63
CA ILE A 147 -6.89 2.69 -10.17
C ILE A 147 -6.77 1.26 -9.63
N LEU A 148 -7.52 0.30 -10.19
CA LEU A 148 -7.44 -1.11 -9.79
C LEU A 148 -6.05 -1.71 -10.05
N ASN A 149 -5.43 -1.37 -11.18
CA ASN A 149 -4.07 -1.81 -11.50
C ASN A 149 -3.04 -1.26 -10.50
N GLU A 150 -3.24 -0.04 -10.00
CA GLU A 150 -2.38 0.55 -8.98
C GLU A 150 -2.56 -0.07 -7.59
N ILE A 151 -3.80 -0.35 -7.18
CA ILE A 151 -4.06 -0.81 -5.81
C ILE A 151 -3.99 -2.34 -5.63
N ARG A 152 -4.14 -3.12 -6.71
CA ARG A 152 -4.12 -4.60 -6.61
C ARG A 152 -2.79 -5.16 -6.10
N VAL A 153 -1.70 -4.39 -6.21
CA VAL A 153 -0.37 -4.80 -5.73
C VAL A 153 -0.29 -4.87 -4.20
N PHE A 154 -1.27 -4.27 -3.51
CA PHE A 154 -1.38 -4.35 -2.05
C PHE A 154 -2.22 -5.54 -1.58
N VAL A 155 -2.76 -6.34 -2.50
CA VAL A 155 -3.54 -7.55 -2.22
C VAL A 155 -2.77 -8.73 -2.80
N THR A 156 -2.37 -9.65 -1.91
CA THR A 156 -1.63 -10.85 -2.26
C THR A 156 -2.59 -11.92 -2.77
N CYS A 157 -2.11 -12.75 -3.70
CA CYS A 157 -2.88 -13.85 -4.26
C CYS A 157 -1.92 -14.94 -4.74
N ASP A 158 -2.40 -16.19 -4.72
CA ASP A 158 -1.65 -17.33 -5.25
C ASP A 158 -1.63 -17.29 -6.79
N GLY A 159 -0.42 -17.25 -7.36
CA GLY A 159 -0.19 -17.29 -8.79
C GLY A 159 -0.68 -16.04 -9.54
N TYR A 160 -1.19 -16.26 -10.76
CA TYR A 160 -1.62 -15.18 -11.67
C TYR A 160 -3.12 -14.91 -11.64
N ASP A 161 -3.84 -15.38 -10.61
CA ASP A 161 -5.26 -15.11 -10.48
C ASP A 161 -5.49 -13.64 -10.13
N ARG A 162 -5.84 -12.86 -11.15
CA ARG A 162 -6.10 -11.42 -10.99
C ARG A 162 -7.45 -11.17 -10.36
N ASP A 163 -8.41 -12.06 -10.55
CA ASP A 163 -9.78 -11.86 -10.08
C ASP A 163 -9.87 -12.10 -8.58
N ALA A 164 -9.10 -13.05 -8.06
CA ALA A 164 -8.96 -13.30 -6.62
C ALA A 164 -8.38 -12.11 -5.84
N LYS A 165 -7.68 -11.16 -6.49
CA LYS A 165 -7.23 -9.91 -5.85
C LYS A 165 -8.35 -8.89 -5.63
N TYR A 166 -9.55 -9.17 -6.13
CA TYR A 166 -10.72 -8.29 -6.04
C TYR A 166 -11.83 -8.87 -5.16
N GLU A 167 -11.58 -9.98 -4.47
CA GLU A 167 -12.54 -10.64 -3.57
C GLU A 167 -12.49 -10.14 -2.12
#